data_AF-A0A8S1JGG7-F1
#
_entry.id   AF-A0A8S1JGG7-F1
#
_cell.length_a   1.000
_cell.length_b   1.000
_cell.length_c   1.000
_cell.angle_alpha   90.00
_cell.angle_beta   90.00
_cell.angle_gamma   90.00
#
_symmetry.space_group_name_H-M   'P 1'
#
loop_
_entity.id
_entity.type
_entity.pdbx_description
1 polymer ?
#
loop_
_entity_poly.entity_id
_entity_poly.type
_entity_poly.pdbx_seq_one_letter_code
_entity_poly.pdbx_strand_id
1 'polypeptide(L)'
;MCGPRRILVVFGCTGDTDKELRAEMGAAAHNKADVVIITNDSPGHEHPADVVADIVAGFPEEVRDRYSLWVHTPWQDPSRTPWWFEQWLYQAQRENRRYIIEDRFFAIRTAIGTAQEGDVVVIVGKGDVDVQEFADGKGGIETGWFDDRMEAADALGKLGYLLSAGLDRKEIPWQKAKAEA
;
A
#
# COMPACT_ATOMS: atom_id res chain seq x y z
N MET A 1 26.22 2.33 13.94
CA MET A 1 25.98 2.02 12.51
C MET A 1 24.77 2.85 12.07
N CYS A 2 24.89 3.69 11.05
CA CYS A 2 23.80 4.55 10.54
C CYS A 2 22.91 3.79 9.53
N GLY A 3 22.22 2.74 9.98
CA GLY A 3 21.16 2.12 9.17
C GLY A 3 19.87 2.96 9.22
N PRO A 4 18.94 2.79 8.27
CA PRO A 4 17.62 3.39 8.37
C PRO A 4 16.91 2.90 9.64
N ARG A 5 16.09 3.77 10.24
CA ARG A 5 15.29 3.45 11.43
C ARG A 5 14.18 2.44 11.09
N ARG A 6 13.50 2.65 9.96
CA ARG A 6 12.54 1.73 9.35
C ARG A 6 12.64 1.82 7.83
N ILE A 7 12.32 0.73 7.15
CA ILE A 7 12.12 0.68 5.70
C ILE A 7 10.64 0.50 5.39
N LEU A 8 10.01 1.48 4.75
CA LEU A 8 8.64 1.36 4.23
C LEU A 8 8.74 1.11 2.73
N VAL A 9 8.10 0.05 2.22
CA VAL A 9 8.05 -0.24 0.78
C VAL A 9 6.63 -0.05 0.26
N VAL A 10 6.50 0.67 -0.85
CA VAL A 10 5.26 0.86 -1.61
C VAL A 10 5.45 0.20 -2.96
N PHE A 11 4.61 -0.78 -3.29
CA PHE A 11 4.68 -1.42 -4.60
C PHE A 11 3.36 -2.06 -5.01
N GLY A 12 3.24 -2.27 -6.32
CA GLY A 12 2.20 -3.07 -6.93
C GLY A 12 2.81 -3.96 -8.00
N CYS A 13 1.96 -4.74 -8.65
CA CYS A 13 2.33 -5.49 -9.84
C CYS A 13 1.43 -5.10 -11.01
N THR A 14 1.97 -5.15 -12.21
CA THR A 14 1.21 -5.02 -13.45
C THR A 14 0.40 -6.30 -13.65
N GLY A 15 -0.85 -6.19 -14.10
CA GLY A 15 -1.63 -7.35 -14.51
C GLY A 15 -1.07 -8.02 -15.75
N ASP A 16 -1.59 -9.19 -16.10
CA ASP A 16 -1.14 -10.03 -17.21
C ASP A 16 0.35 -10.45 -17.13
N THR A 17 0.96 -10.28 -15.96
CA THR A 17 2.33 -10.73 -15.62
C THR A 17 2.36 -12.04 -14.84
N ASP A 18 3.55 -12.61 -14.68
CA ASP A 18 3.77 -13.86 -13.95
C ASP A 18 3.33 -13.77 -12.48
N LYS A 19 2.40 -14.66 -12.09
CA LYS A 19 1.82 -14.71 -10.74
C LYS A 19 2.79 -15.26 -9.68
N GLU A 20 3.68 -16.18 -10.06
CA GLU A 20 4.69 -16.72 -9.15
C GLU A 20 5.66 -15.60 -8.75
N LEU A 21 6.04 -14.74 -9.70
CA LEU A 21 6.87 -13.57 -9.41
C LEU A 21 6.16 -12.57 -8.48
N ARG A 22 4.84 -12.39 -8.58
CA ARG A 22 4.07 -11.54 -7.64
C ARG A 22 4.20 -12.04 -6.21
N ALA A 23 4.05 -13.35 -6.02
CA ALA A 23 4.22 -13.98 -4.71
C ALA A 23 5.67 -13.83 -4.21
N GLU A 24 6.68 -14.07 -5.05
CA GLU A 24 8.08 -13.87 -4.66
C GLU A 24 8.37 -12.42 -4.25
N MET A 25 7.80 -11.43 -4.95
CA MET A 25 7.89 -10.02 -4.59
C MET A 25 7.24 -9.73 -3.22
N GLY A 26 6.07 -10.31 -2.95
CA GLY A 26 5.41 -10.24 -1.65
C GLY A 26 6.27 -10.80 -0.52
N ALA A 27 6.84 -11.99 -0.72
CA ALA A 27 7.75 -12.63 0.21
C ALA A 27 9.00 -11.77 0.47
N ALA A 28 9.61 -11.24 -0.59
CA ALA A 28 10.79 -10.38 -0.49
C ALA A 28 10.48 -9.08 0.27
N ALA A 29 9.34 -8.45 -0.02
CA ALA A 29 8.90 -7.23 0.67
C ALA A 29 8.69 -7.50 2.17
N HIS A 30 7.99 -8.58 2.52
CA HIS A 30 7.77 -8.96 3.92
C HIS A 30 9.09 -9.18 4.68
N ASN A 31 10.06 -9.86 4.06
CA ASN A 31 11.32 -10.22 4.71
C ASN A 31 12.30 -9.04 4.83
N LYS A 32 12.19 -8.02 3.97
CA LYS A 32 13.18 -6.94 3.86
C LYS A 32 12.68 -5.57 4.32
N ALA A 33 11.38 -5.37 4.41
CA ALA A 33 10.79 -4.10 4.80
C ALA A 33 10.18 -4.17 6.20
N ASP A 34 10.17 -3.02 6.87
CA ASP A 34 9.48 -2.86 8.14
C ASP A 34 7.98 -2.59 8.00
N VAL A 35 7.58 -2.07 6.85
CA VAL A 35 6.20 -1.82 6.50
C VAL A 35 6.06 -2.09 5.02
N VAL A 36 5.04 -2.85 4.66
CA VAL A 36 4.70 -3.12 3.27
C VAL A 36 3.36 -2.47 2.94
N ILE A 37 3.32 -1.62 1.92
CA ILE A 37 2.11 -1.01 1.38
C ILE A 37 1.95 -1.56 -0.04
N ILE A 38 0.91 -2.37 -0.23
CA ILE A 38 0.55 -2.97 -1.51
C ILE A 38 -0.48 -2.06 -2.17
N THR A 39 -0.24 -1.72 -3.43
CA THR A 39 -1.08 -0.84 -4.25
C THR A 39 -1.24 -1.40 -5.66
N ASN A 40 -2.13 -0.80 -6.45
CA ASN A 40 -2.22 -1.11 -7.88
C ASN A 40 -1.10 -0.40 -8.65
N ASP A 41 -0.46 -1.10 -9.60
CA ASP A 41 0.51 -0.50 -10.53
C ASP A 41 -0.11 -0.19 -11.88
N SER A 42 -0.54 -1.22 -12.59
CA SER A 42 -1.28 -1.17 -13.86
C SER A 42 -1.98 -2.52 -14.01
N PRO A 43 -3.15 -2.74 -13.39
CA PRO A 43 -3.81 -4.05 -13.36
C PRO A 43 -4.25 -4.57 -14.74
N GLY A 44 -4.24 -3.75 -15.80
CA GLY A 44 -4.56 -4.18 -17.15
C GLY A 44 -5.98 -4.76 -17.22
N HIS A 45 -6.11 -6.01 -17.66
CA HIS A 45 -7.40 -6.72 -17.71
C HIS A 45 -7.73 -7.51 -16.45
N GLU A 46 -6.77 -7.70 -15.54
CA GLU A 46 -7.01 -8.41 -14.28
C GLU A 46 -7.76 -7.51 -13.29
N HIS A 47 -8.59 -8.12 -12.45
CA HIS A 47 -9.21 -7.38 -11.38
C HIS A 47 -8.12 -6.96 -10.38
N PRO A 48 -8.06 -5.69 -9.94
CA PRO A 48 -6.96 -5.21 -9.10
C PRO A 48 -6.78 -6.02 -7.80
N ALA A 49 -7.89 -6.45 -7.19
CA ALA A 49 -7.86 -7.29 -6.00
C ALA A 49 -7.22 -8.67 -6.22
N ASP A 50 -7.25 -9.21 -7.45
CA ASP A 50 -6.64 -10.51 -7.77
C ASP A 50 -5.11 -10.36 -7.83
N VAL A 51 -4.62 -9.26 -8.42
CA VAL A 51 -3.20 -8.92 -8.41
C VAL A 51 -2.68 -8.75 -6.98
N VAL A 52 -3.44 -8.06 -6.12
CA VAL A 52 -3.11 -7.92 -4.69
C VAL A 52 -3.09 -9.28 -3.99
N ALA A 53 -4.06 -10.15 -4.26
CA ALA A 53 -4.11 -11.49 -3.67
C ALA A 53 -2.90 -12.34 -4.06
N ASP A 54 -2.47 -12.28 -5.32
CA ASP A 54 -1.27 -12.97 -5.80
C ASP A 54 -0.01 -12.49 -5.05
N ILE A 55 0.12 -11.18 -4.81
CA ILE A 55 1.23 -10.62 -4.00
C ILE A 55 1.15 -11.13 -2.56
N VAL A 56 -0.05 -11.11 -1.96
CA VAL A 56 -0.27 -11.54 -0.57
C VAL A 56 0.01 -13.04 -0.39
N ALA A 57 -0.15 -13.85 -1.43
CA ALA A 57 0.13 -15.29 -1.39
C ALA A 57 1.59 -15.62 -1.03
N GLY A 58 2.53 -14.69 -1.26
CA GLY A 58 3.93 -14.84 -0.88
C GLY A 58 4.28 -14.54 0.57
N PHE A 59 3.34 -13.99 1.35
CA PHE A 59 3.58 -13.70 2.76
C PHE A 59 3.56 -15.01 3.59
N PRO A 60 4.24 -15.05 4.75
CA PRO A 60 4.18 -16.20 5.65
C PRO A 60 2.74 -16.54 6.02
N GLU A 61 2.45 -17.83 6.19
CA GLU A 61 1.10 -18.32 6.50
C GLU A 61 0.51 -17.62 7.72
N GLU A 62 1.31 -17.35 8.76
CA GLU A 62 0.83 -16.66 9.95
C GLU A 62 0.38 -15.22 9.64
N VAL A 63 1.06 -14.51 8.75
CA VAL A 63 0.71 -13.13 8.36
C VAL A 63 -0.41 -13.13 7.32
N ARG A 64 -0.43 -14.15 6.47
CA ARG A 64 -1.52 -14.39 5.54
C ARG A 64 -2.79 -14.64 6.30
N ASP A 65 -2.77 -15.45 7.36
CA ASP A 65 -3.93 -16.04 8.08
C ASP A 65 -4.38 -15.24 9.33
N ARG A 66 -3.45 -14.55 10.00
CA ARG A 66 -3.76 -13.66 11.12
C ARG A 66 -4.56 -12.48 10.60
N TYR A 67 -5.87 -12.48 10.89
CA TYR A 67 -6.88 -11.53 10.40
C TYR A 67 -7.19 -11.63 8.90
N SER A 68 -7.10 -12.83 8.35
CA SER A 68 -7.16 -13.08 6.90
C SER A 68 -8.50 -13.42 6.31
N LEU A 69 -9.58 -13.40 7.11
CA LEU A 69 -10.79 -14.17 6.79
C LEU A 69 -11.34 -13.96 5.38
N TRP A 70 -10.92 -12.91 4.63
CA TRP A 70 -11.34 -12.60 3.28
C TRP A 70 -10.24 -11.93 2.42
N VAL A 71 -9.12 -12.60 2.12
CA VAL A 71 -8.14 -12.11 1.10
C VAL A 71 -8.71 -12.08 -0.33
N HIS A 72 -10.02 -12.26 -0.52
CA HIS A 72 -10.75 -11.63 -1.64
C HIS A 72 -11.96 -10.83 -1.14
N THR A 73 -11.99 -9.56 -1.55
CA THR A 73 -13.11 -8.64 -1.83
C THR A 73 -14.39 -8.64 -0.96
N PRO A 74 -15.01 -7.46 -0.70
CA PRO A 74 -14.70 -6.12 -1.24
C PRO A 74 -14.08 -5.13 -0.23
N TRP A 75 -13.75 -5.54 1.00
CA TRP A 75 -13.45 -4.62 2.13
C TRP A 75 -11.96 -4.55 2.53
N GLN A 76 -11.04 -4.71 1.59
CA GLN A 76 -9.60 -4.73 1.88
C GLN A 76 -8.96 -3.35 1.86
N ASP A 77 -9.48 -2.48 0.99
CA ASP A 77 -9.10 -1.08 0.94
C ASP A 77 -9.94 -0.26 1.93
N PRO A 78 -9.33 0.58 2.77
CA PRO A 78 -10.04 1.53 3.62
C PRO A 78 -11.16 2.32 2.91
N SER A 79 -10.94 2.76 1.67
CA SER A 79 -11.89 3.54 0.86
C SER A 79 -13.17 2.78 0.50
N ARG A 80 -13.13 1.45 0.50
CA ARG A 80 -14.26 0.60 0.16
C ARG A 80 -14.92 0.01 1.41
N THR A 81 -14.27 0.12 2.57
CA THR A 81 -14.64 -0.59 3.79
C THR A 81 -15.79 0.13 4.53
N PRO A 82 -16.81 -0.60 5.05
CA PRO A 82 -17.85 0.02 5.85
C PRO A 82 -17.24 0.51 7.16
N TRP A 83 -17.68 1.66 7.65
CA TRP A 83 -17.16 2.27 8.88
C TRP A 83 -17.12 1.32 10.09
N TRP A 84 -18.06 0.37 10.18
CA TRP A 84 -18.14 -0.58 11.29
C TRP A 84 -17.08 -1.70 11.23
N PHE A 85 -16.47 -1.90 10.06
CA PHE A 85 -15.39 -2.87 9.85
C PHE A 85 -14.01 -2.20 9.77
N GLU A 86 -13.98 -0.91 9.42
CA GLU A 86 -12.78 -0.10 9.20
C GLU A 86 -11.79 -0.21 10.37
N GLN A 87 -12.26 -0.10 11.62
CA GLN A 87 -11.39 -0.20 12.81
C GLN A 87 -10.70 -1.56 12.92
N TRP A 88 -11.42 -2.64 12.62
CA TRP A 88 -10.85 -3.99 12.65
C TRP A 88 -9.82 -4.17 11.54
N LEU A 89 -10.14 -3.73 10.32
CA LEU A 89 -9.21 -3.74 9.19
C LEU A 89 -7.94 -2.98 9.55
N TYR A 90 -8.07 -1.85 10.23
CA TYR A 90 -6.93 -1.02 10.59
C TYR A 90 -6.00 -1.69 11.59
N GLN A 91 -6.59 -2.33 12.59
CA GLN A 91 -5.84 -3.13 13.55
C GLN A 91 -5.13 -4.31 12.84
N ALA A 92 -5.83 -5.03 11.98
CA ALA A 92 -5.29 -6.16 11.24
C ALA A 92 -4.09 -5.79 10.36
N GLN A 93 -4.22 -4.74 9.53
CA GLN A 93 -3.14 -4.29 8.65
C GLN A 93 -1.92 -3.81 9.45
N ARG A 94 -2.15 -3.15 10.59
CA ARG A 94 -1.10 -2.71 11.51
C ARG A 94 -0.35 -3.87 12.16
N GLU A 95 -1.06 -4.85 12.72
CA GLU A 95 -0.44 -6.00 13.38
C GLU A 95 0.38 -6.85 12.41
N ASN A 96 -0.06 -6.92 11.16
CA ASN A 96 0.64 -7.61 10.08
C ASN A 96 1.74 -6.76 9.40
N ARG A 97 1.81 -5.45 9.72
CA ARG A 97 2.71 -4.47 9.07
C ARG A 97 2.55 -4.45 7.54
N ARG A 98 1.38 -4.89 7.06
CA ARG A 98 1.02 -5.04 5.65
C ARG A 98 -0.26 -4.26 5.42
N TYR A 99 -0.15 -3.21 4.62
CA TYR A 99 -1.24 -2.33 4.28
C TYR A 99 -1.65 -2.51 2.83
N ILE A 100 -2.95 -2.44 2.56
CA ILE A 100 -3.50 -2.53 1.21
C ILE A 100 -4.22 -1.21 0.92
N ILE A 101 -3.73 -0.50 -0.09
CA ILE A 101 -4.26 0.77 -0.56
C ILE A 101 -4.26 0.69 -2.09
N GLU A 102 -5.41 0.45 -2.70
CA GLU A 102 -5.60 0.28 -4.15
C GLU A 102 -5.21 1.56 -4.92
N ASP A 103 -5.49 2.74 -4.35
CA ASP A 103 -5.14 4.03 -4.94
C ASP A 103 -3.65 4.36 -4.74
N ARG A 104 -2.89 4.36 -5.84
CA ARG A 104 -1.44 4.54 -5.80
C ARG A 104 -1.02 5.93 -5.31
N PHE A 105 -1.79 6.97 -5.60
CA PHE A 105 -1.55 8.31 -5.05
C PHE A 105 -1.61 8.28 -3.52
N PHE A 106 -2.69 7.73 -2.98
CA PHE A 106 -2.92 7.63 -1.56
C PHE A 106 -1.91 6.70 -0.88
N ALA A 107 -1.48 5.62 -1.53
CA ALA A 107 -0.44 4.72 -1.02
C ALA A 107 0.89 5.47 -0.81
N ILE A 108 1.35 6.24 -1.81
CA ILE A 108 2.58 7.03 -1.74
C ILE A 108 2.47 8.11 -0.66
N ARG A 109 1.37 8.88 -0.66
CA ARG A 109 1.13 9.92 0.35
C ARG A 109 1.08 9.35 1.75
N THR A 110 0.48 8.18 1.93
CA THR A 110 0.41 7.50 3.22
C THR A 110 1.79 7.06 3.68
N ALA A 111 2.61 6.49 2.79
CA ALA A 111 3.97 6.08 3.12
C ALA A 111 4.83 7.27 3.56
N ILE A 112 4.83 8.36 2.78
CA ILE A 112 5.60 9.57 3.07
C ILE A 112 5.05 10.30 4.30
N GLY A 113 3.72 10.40 4.39
CA GLY A 113 3.02 11.05 5.49
C GLY A 113 3.26 10.39 6.84
N THR A 114 3.46 9.07 6.87
CA THR A 114 3.72 8.29 8.10
C THR A 114 5.20 8.12 8.44
N ALA A 115 6.08 8.32 7.46
CA ALA A 115 7.52 8.24 7.65
C ALA A 115 8.00 9.26 8.69
N GLN A 116 8.85 8.79 9.61
CA GLN A 116 9.48 9.64 10.63
C GLN A 116 10.93 9.94 10.25
N GLU A 117 11.55 10.83 11.00
CA GLU A 117 12.98 11.09 10.87
C GLU A 117 13.80 9.80 10.97
N GLY A 118 14.69 9.59 10.01
CA GLY A 118 15.50 8.38 9.87
C GLY A 118 14.83 7.19 9.18
N ASP A 119 13.53 7.27 8.84
CA ASP A 119 12.88 6.26 7.99
C ASP A 119 13.28 6.43 6.53
N VAL A 120 13.21 5.34 5.78
CA VAL A 120 13.37 5.32 4.32
C VAL A 120 12.10 4.78 3.69
N VAL A 121 11.55 5.52 2.73
CA VAL A 121 10.42 5.10 1.90
C VAL A 121 10.97 4.68 0.54
N VAL A 122 10.63 3.47 0.10
CA VAL A 122 11.04 2.87 -1.17
C VAL A 122 9.78 2.67 -2.03
N ILE A 123 9.71 3.36 -3.16
CA ILE A 123 8.61 3.22 -4.13
C ILE A 123 9.17 2.48 -5.34
N VAL A 124 8.57 1.34 -5.70
CA VAL A 124 9.03 0.48 -6.80
C VAL A 124 7.87 0.03 -7.69
N GLY A 125 8.19 -0.36 -8.92
CA GLY A 125 7.24 -0.83 -9.94
C GLY A 125 7.36 -0.06 -11.25
N LYS A 126 7.03 1.25 -11.24
CA LYS A 126 6.91 2.06 -12.46
C LYS A 126 8.21 2.67 -12.96
N GLY A 127 9.06 3.13 -12.04
CA GLY A 127 10.31 3.81 -12.40
C GLY A 127 10.06 5.15 -13.10
N ASP A 128 10.37 5.23 -14.39
CA ASP A 128 10.21 6.44 -15.22
C ASP A 128 8.87 6.53 -15.96
N VAL A 129 8.03 5.49 -15.85
CA VAL A 129 6.69 5.43 -16.44
C VAL A 129 5.73 6.39 -15.76
N ASP A 130 5.07 7.24 -16.54
CA ASP A 130 4.19 8.34 -16.13
C ASP A 130 2.69 8.08 -16.42
N VAL A 131 2.34 6.82 -16.63
CA VAL A 131 0.97 6.38 -16.92
C VAL A 131 0.59 5.14 -16.11
N GLN A 132 -0.71 5.00 -15.87
CA GLN A 132 -1.30 3.85 -15.20
C GLN A 132 -2.48 3.31 -16.02
N GLU A 133 -2.52 2.00 -16.21
CA GLU A 133 -3.51 1.31 -17.05
C GLU A 133 -4.57 0.60 -16.20
N PHE A 134 -5.83 0.76 -16.57
CA PHE A 134 -6.99 0.16 -15.90
C PHE A 134 -7.98 -0.41 -16.91
N ALA A 135 -8.74 -1.42 -16.52
CA ALA A 135 -9.85 -1.91 -17.32
C ALA A 135 -10.98 -0.87 -17.43
N ASP A 136 -11.47 -0.62 -18.64
CA ASP A 136 -12.54 0.37 -18.93
C ASP A 136 -13.97 -0.14 -18.62
N GLY A 137 -14.08 -1.38 -18.13
CA GLY A 137 -15.34 -2.08 -17.87
C GLY A 137 -16.11 -2.54 -19.12
N LYS A 138 -15.62 -2.25 -20.32
CA LYS A 138 -16.16 -2.62 -21.64
C LYS A 138 -15.25 -3.59 -22.40
N GLY A 139 -14.15 -4.02 -21.78
CA GLY A 139 -13.16 -4.95 -22.35
C GLY A 139 -11.97 -4.27 -23.03
N GLY A 140 -11.82 -2.95 -22.86
CA GLY A 140 -10.63 -2.19 -23.23
C GLY A 140 -9.80 -1.76 -22.02
N ILE A 141 -8.70 -1.06 -22.31
CA ILE A 141 -7.82 -0.46 -21.31
C ILE A 141 -7.91 1.06 -21.41
N GLU A 142 -8.14 1.71 -20.28
CA GLU A 142 -7.98 3.15 -20.10
C GLU A 142 -6.62 3.45 -19.49
N THR A 143 -5.94 4.45 -20.04
CA THR A 143 -4.63 4.92 -19.57
C THR A 143 -4.80 6.29 -18.92
N GLY A 144 -4.59 6.35 -17.61
CA GLY A 144 -4.56 7.57 -16.81
C GLY A 144 -3.14 8.10 -16.63
N TRP A 145 -2.99 9.41 -16.43
CA TRP A 145 -1.71 10.01 -16.06
C TRP A 145 -1.39 9.69 -14.60
N PHE A 146 -0.16 9.19 -14.35
CA PHE A 146 0.33 8.87 -13.02
C PHE A 146 1.87 8.78 -13.00
N ASP A 147 2.55 9.65 -12.25
CA ASP A 147 4.01 9.61 -12.08
C ASP A 147 4.40 9.50 -10.58
N ASP A 148 5.03 8.37 -10.21
CA ASP A 148 5.50 8.08 -8.85
C ASP A 148 6.42 9.20 -8.31
N ARG A 149 7.29 9.75 -9.17
CA ARG A 149 8.31 10.74 -8.79
C ARG A 149 7.68 12.08 -8.48
N MET A 150 6.74 12.51 -9.32
CA MET A 150 6.02 13.76 -9.14
C MET A 150 5.16 13.71 -7.88
N GLU A 151 4.45 12.60 -7.67
CA GLU A 151 3.62 12.42 -6.49
C GLU A 151 4.45 12.35 -5.21
N ALA A 152 5.58 11.62 -5.21
CA ALA A 152 6.48 11.57 -4.07
C ALA A 152 7.09 12.95 -3.74
N ALA A 153 7.48 13.72 -4.76
CA ALA A 153 8.01 15.07 -4.59
C ALA A 153 6.95 16.03 -4.00
N ASP A 154 5.72 15.97 -4.51
CA ASP A 154 4.59 16.76 -4.00
C ASP A 154 4.26 16.42 -2.54
N ALA A 155 4.17 15.13 -2.22
CA ALA A 155 3.91 14.66 -0.85
C ALA A 155 5.01 15.10 0.12
N LEU A 156 6.29 15.01 -0.29
CA LEU A 156 7.42 15.44 0.52
C LEU A 156 7.43 16.96 0.71
N GLY A 157 7.14 17.74 -0.33
CA GLY A 157 7.02 19.20 -0.25
C GLY A 157 5.93 19.65 0.73
N LYS A 158 4.85 18.86 0.85
CA LYS A 158 3.75 19.12 1.78
C LYS A 158 4.04 18.70 3.22
N LEU A 159 5.06 17.87 3.44
CA LEU A 159 5.38 17.33 4.77
C LEU A 159 5.74 18.43 5.79
N GLY A 160 6.41 19.49 5.34
CA GLY A 160 6.74 20.64 6.20
C GLY A 160 5.50 21.31 6.80
N TYR A 161 4.43 21.45 6.01
CA TYR A 161 3.16 21.99 6.49
C TYR A 161 2.51 21.06 7.52
N LEU A 162 2.47 19.75 7.24
CA LEU A 162 1.90 18.76 8.16
C LEU A 162 2.64 18.71 9.50
N LEU A 163 3.97 18.82 9.47
CA LEU A 163 4.80 18.91 10.68
C LEU A 163 4.50 20.19 11.46
N SER A 164 4.37 21.33 10.78
CA SER A 164 4.04 22.61 11.44
C SER A 164 2.65 22.62 12.08
N ALA A 165 1.71 21.82 11.55
CA ALA A 165 0.37 21.67 12.10
C ALA A 165 0.33 20.82 13.40
N GLY A 166 1.44 20.21 13.82
CA GLY A 166 1.49 19.42 15.05
C GLY A 166 0.73 18.09 15.00
N LEU A 167 0.43 17.58 13.80
CA LEU A 167 -0.25 16.30 13.61
C LEU A 167 0.65 15.13 14.05
N ASP A 168 0.13 14.22 14.86
CA ASP A 168 0.82 12.96 15.18
C ASP A 168 0.71 11.98 14.02
N ARG A 169 1.82 11.84 13.29
CA ARG A 169 1.92 11.05 12.06
C ARG A 169 2.38 9.60 12.28
N LYS A 170 2.67 9.21 13.53
CA LYS A 170 3.26 7.88 13.81
C LYS A 170 2.35 6.73 13.40
N GLU A 171 1.05 6.99 13.39
CA GLU A 171 -0.01 5.98 13.33
C GLU A 171 -1.14 6.37 12.36
N ILE A 172 -0.97 7.36 11.46
CA ILE A 172 -2.03 7.74 10.51
C ILE A 172 -2.06 6.73 9.34
N PRO A 173 -3.22 6.33 8.78
CA PRO A 173 -4.59 6.40 9.32
C PRO A 173 -4.92 5.35 10.40
N TRP A 174 -3.99 4.45 10.70
CA TRP A 174 -4.15 3.23 11.52
C TRP A 174 -4.09 3.45 13.04
N GLN A 175 -4.57 4.60 13.53
CA GLN A 175 -4.52 4.93 14.95
C GLN A 175 -5.31 3.90 15.75
N LYS A 176 -4.87 3.63 16.99
CA LYS A 176 -5.77 3.03 17.98
C LYS A 176 -7.00 3.92 18.03
N ALA A 177 -8.18 3.40 17.68
CA ALA A 177 -9.40 3.94 18.24
C ALA A 177 -9.15 4.00 19.76
N LYS A 178 -9.20 5.19 20.36
CA LYS A 178 -9.28 5.25 21.82
C LYS A 178 -10.53 4.44 22.15
N ALA A 179 -10.36 3.32 22.84
CA ALA A 179 -11.48 2.70 23.52
C ALA A 179 -12.04 3.81 24.41
N GLU A 180 -13.23 4.31 24.07
CA GLU A 180 -13.96 5.18 24.97
C GLU A 180 -14.15 4.38 26.27
N ALA A 181 -13.68 4.99 27.36
CA ALA A 181 -13.67 4.41 28.69
C ALA A 181 -15.09 4.30 29.27
#